data_AF-A0A7X7WSS4-F1
#
_entry.id   AF-A0A7X7WSS4-F1
#
_cell.length_a   1.000
_cell.length_b   1.000
_cell.length_c   1.000
_cell.angle_alpha   90.00
_cell.angle_beta   90.00
_cell.angle_gamma   90.00
#
_symmetry.space_group_name_H-M   'P 1'
#
loop_
_entity.id
_entity.type
_entity.pdbx_description
1 polymer ?
#
loop_
_entity_poly.entity_id
_entity_poly.type
_entity_poly.pdbx_seq_one_letter_code
_entity_poly.pdbx_strand_id
1 'polypeptide(L)'
;MERSHLQQLARLIRYWIIRSTSTAGSGHPTSSLSATDLMTGLLFGGTFRFDTDNPAHPNNDRLIFSKGHASPLLYALWAAAGAIPEEELMTLRKFGSRLEGHPTMLFPYAEAATGSLGQGLSVGVGMALNAKYLDRLPYRTFVLLGDSELAEGSQWEALQIAAHYQLDNLVGILDVNRLGQRGETMYGHDLAAYER
;
A
#
# COMPACT_ATOMS: atom_id res chain seq x y z
N MET A 1 2.44 -8.50 -18.04
CA MET A 1 3.48 -9.49 -17.68
C MET A 1 2.83 -10.87 -17.60
N GLU A 2 3.53 -11.96 -17.93
CA GLU A 2 2.95 -13.31 -17.80
C GLU A 2 2.74 -13.68 -16.32
N ARG A 3 1.69 -14.46 -16.01
CA ARG A 3 1.36 -14.87 -14.63
C ARG A 3 2.52 -15.57 -13.92
N SER A 4 3.26 -16.41 -14.63
CA SER A 4 4.43 -17.15 -14.11
C SER A 4 5.52 -16.20 -13.61
N HIS A 5 5.75 -15.10 -14.33
CA HIS A 5 6.70 -14.07 -13.94
C HIS A 5 6.24 -13.29 -12.71
N LEU A 6 4.95 -12.91 -12.63
CA LEU A 6 4.40 -12.26 -11.44
C LEU A 6 4.54 -13.12 -10.18
N GLN A 7 4.36 -14.44 -10.31
CA GLN A 7 4.56 -15.38 -9.19
C GLN A 7 6.03 -15.44 -8.74
N GLN A 8 6.98 -15.40 -9.67
CA GLN A 8 8.41 -15.36 -9.34
C GLN A 8 8.78 -14.04 -8.64
N LEU A 9 8.28 -12.92 -9.16
CA LEU A 9 8.51 -11.61 -8.56
C LEU A 9 7.90 -11.52 -7.16
N ALA A 10 6.68 -12.02 -6.97
CA ALA A 10 6.04 -12.09 -5.67
C ALA A 10 6.86 -12.94 -4.67
N ARG A 11 7.48 -14.05 -5.10
CA ARG A 11 8.38 -14.84 -4.23
C ARG A 11 9.62 -14.05 -3.83
N LEU A 12 10.22 -13.30 -4.77
CA LEU A 12 11.39 -12.47 -4.51
C LEU A 12 11.06 -11.35 -3.51
N ILE A 13 9.91 -10.67 -3.70
CA ILE A 13 9.41 -9.65 -2.78
C ILE A 13 9.22 -10.22 -1.37
N ARG A 14 8.61 -11.42 -1.24
CA ARG A 14 8.48 -12.11 0.06
C ARG A 14 9.84 -12.39 0.71
N TYR A 15 10.82 -12.85 -0.07
CA TYR A 15 12.19 -13.06 0.40
C TYR A 15 12.80 -11.77 0.96
N TRP A 16 12.67 -10.65 0.24
CA TRP A 16 13.19 -9.36 0.68
C TRP A 16 12.49 -8.80 1.93
N ILE A 17 11.17 -8.99 2.05
CA ILE A 17 10.42 -8.63 3.26
C ILE A 17 10.96 -9.38 4.47
N ILE A 18 11.16 -10.70 4.36
CA ILE A 18 11.68 -11.52 5.47
C ILE A 18 13.11 -11.09 5.82
N ARG A 19 13.98 -10.95 4.80
CA ARG A 19 15.37 -10.54 4.98
C ARG A 19 15.51 -9.18 5.65
N SER A 20 14.78 -8.17 5.18
CA SER A 20 14.87 -6.80 5.69
C SER A 20 14.37 -6.70 7.13
N THR A 21 13.21 -7.30 7.44
CA THR A 21 12.67 -7.31 8.81
C THR A 21 13.52 -8.12 9.78
N SER A 22 14.06 -9.26 9.36
CA SER A 22 15.02 -10.02 10.17
C SER A 22 16.31 -9.25 10.42
N THR A 23 16.85 -8.56 9.40
CA THR A 23 18.07 -7.74 9.54
C THR A 23 17.84 -6.55 10.48
N ALA A 24 16.66 -5.95 10.43
CA ALA A 24 16.28 -4.86 11.33
C ALA A 24 15.99 -5.33 12.78
N GLY A 25 15.84 -6.64 13.02
CA GLY A 25 15.42 -7.18 14.31
C GLY A 25 14.00 -6.78 14.73
N SER A 26 13.22 -6.18 13.83
CA SER A 26 11.85 -5.72 14.07
C SER A 26 11.10 -5.51 12.75
N GLY A 27 9.76 -5.45 12.81
CA GLY A 27 8.90 -5.21 11.64
C GLY A 27 7.67 -6.09 11.63
N HIS A 28 6.90 -6.02 10.53
CA HIS A 28 5.63 -6.75 10.37
C HIS A 28 5.66 -7.60 9.09
N PRO A 29 6.48 -8.68 9.07
CA PRO A 29 6.60 -9.51 7.88
C PRO A 29 5.26 -10.15 7.50
N THR A 30 4.50 -10.71 8.44
CA THR A 30 3.22 -11.39 8.13
C THR A 30 2.20 -10.45 7.49
N SER A 31 2.05 -9.23 8.01
CA SER A 31 1.18 -8.19 7.42
C SER A 31 1.62 -7.77 6.01
N SER A 32 2.91 -7.86 5.71
CA SER A 32 3.47 -7.56 4.38
C SER A 32 3.27 -8.75 3.42
N LEU A 33 3.41 -9.98 3.92
CA LEU A 33 3.27 -11.21 3.14
C LEU A 33 1.83 -11.47 2.67
N SER A 34 0.81 -11.08 3.45
CA SER A 34 -0.61 -11.26 3.10
C SER A 34 -1.01 -10.47 1.85
N ALA A 35 -0.47 -9.25 1.70
CA ALA A 35 -0.78 -8.36 0.58
C ALA A 35 0.17 -8.49 -0.62
N THR A 36 1.17 -9.39 -0.58
CA THR A 36 2.23 -9.41 -1.60
C THR A 36 1.68 -9.69 -3.01
N ASP A 37 0.85 -10.72 -3.19
CA ASP A 37 0.33 -11.03 -4.54
C ASP A 37 -0.60 -9.93 -5.07
N LEU A 38 -1.40 -9.32 -4.19
CA LEU A 38 -2.27 -8.19 -4.54
C LEU A 38 -1.45 -7.03 -5.09
N MET A 39 -0.39 -6.63 -4.37
CA MET A 39 0.41 -5.48 -4.77
C MET A 39 1.37 -5.79 -5.92
N THR A 40 1.93 -7.00 -5.99
CA THR A 40 2.71 -7.41 -7.18
C THR A 40 1.82 -7.40 -8.43
N GLY A 41 0.58 -7.89 -8.32
CA GLY A 41 -0.41 -7.84 -9.40
C GLY A 41 -0.76 -6.41 -9.80
N LEU A 42 -0.97 -5.51 -8.83
CA LEU A 42 -1.25 -4.10 -9.09
C LEU A 42 -0.10 -3.41 -9.85
N LEU A 43 1.12 -3.46 -9.30
CA LEU A 43 2.27 -2.71 -9.82
C LEU A 43 2.79 -3.27 -11.13
N PHE A 44 2.84 -4.59 -11.28
CA PHE A 44 3.53 -5.24 -12.42
C PHE A 44 2.57 -5.93 -13.39
N GLY A 45 1.28 -6.00 -13.06
CA GLY A 45 0.24 -6.60 -13.91
C GLY A 45 -0.20 -5.73 -15.09
N GLY A 46 0.17 -4.44 -15.11
CA GLY A 46 -0.16 -3.48 -16.16
C GLY A 46 -1.30 -2.51 -15.81
N THR A 47 -1.81 -2.55 -14.58
CA THR A 47 -2.87 -1.64 -14.10
C THR A 47 -2.31 -0.31 -13.60
N PHE A 48 -1.23 -0.35 -12.83
CA PHE A 48 -0.62 0.82 -12.20
C PHE A 48 0.38 1.50 -13.13
N ARG A 49 0.22 2.81 -13.35
CA ARG A 49 1.10 3.62 -14.21
C ARG A 49 1.90 4.59 -13.37
N PHE A 50 3.22 4.47 -13.44
CA PHE A 50 4.11 5.30 -12.66
C PHE A 50 5.44 5.48 -13.37
N ASP A 51 5.95 6.71 -13.38
CA ASP A 51 7.31 7.05 -13.81
C ASP A 51 8.26 6.96 -12.61
N THR A 52 9.08 5.91 -12.57
CA THR A 52 10.04 5.68 -11.49
C THR A 52 11.16 6.72 -11.44
N ASP A 53 11.50 7.32 -12.59
CA ASP A 53 12.56 8.33 -12.69
C ASP A 53 12.05 9.72 -12.30
N ASN A 54 10.73 9.92 -12.34
CA ASN A 54 10.07 11.14 -11.93
C ASN A 54 8.89 10.86 -10.96
N PRO A 55 9.16 10.56 -9.68
CA PRO A 55 8.11 10.25 -8.70
C PRO A 55 7.11 11.40 -8.49
N ALA A 56 7.53 12.64 -8.74
CA ALA A 56 6.68 13.84 -8.65
C ALA A 56 5.80 14.07 -9.89
N HIS A 57 5.84 13.19 -10.90
CA HIS A 57 5.06 13.36 -12.11
C HIS A 57 3.55 13.44 -11.79
N PRO A 58 2.83 14.48 -12.26
CA PRO A 58 1.46 14.73 -11.85
C PRO A 58 0.48 13.63 -12.29
N ASN A 59 0.76 12.95 -13.40
CA ASN A 59 -0.08 11.85 -13.93
C ASN A 59 0.26 10.47 -13.38
N ASN A 60 1.22 10.35 -12.44
CA ASN A 60 1.46 9.07 -11.79
C ASN A 60 0.19 8.63 -11.04
N ASP A 61 -0.18 7.36 -11.19
CA ASP A 61 -1.16 6.75 -10.32
C ASP A 61 -0.64 6.79 -8.87
N ARG A 62 -1.53 7.02 -7.92
CA ARG A 62 -1.21 7.19 -6.51
C ARG A 62 -1.35 5.86 -5.79
N LEU A 63 -0.41 5.54 -4.91
CA LEU A 63 -0.46 4.33 -4.09
C LEU A 63 -0.25 4.67 -2.62
N ILE A 64 -1.26 4.41 -1.80
CA ILE A 64 -1.24 4.66 -0.36
C ILE A 64 -1.30 3.33 0.38
N PHE A 65 -0.30 3.08 1.23
CA PHE A 65 -0.34 1.97 2.18
C PHE A 65 -1.03 2.44 3.46
N SER A 66 -2.35 2.35 3.54
CA SER A 66 -3.11 2.75 4.74
C SER A 66 -2.76 1.86 5.94
N LYS A 67 -2.59 0.55 5.69
CA LYS A 67 -1.91 -0.38 6.60
C LYS A 67 -0.38 -0.16 6.59
N GLY A 68 0.07 1.03 6.98
CA GLY A 68 1.46 1.48 6.84
C GLY A 68 2.49 0.59 7.56
N HIS A 69 2.08 -0.19 8.55
CA HIS A 69 2.97 -1.15 9.20
C HIS A 69 3.52 -2.24 8.24
N ALA A 70 2.89 -2.42 7.07
CA ALA A 70 3.37 -3.21 5.94
C ALA A 70 4.39 -2.46 5.04
N SER A 71 5.09 -1.45 5.56
CA SER A 71 6.13 -0.72 4.84
C SER A 71 7.23 -1.60 4.21
N PRO A 72 7.63 -2.76 4.76
CA PRO A 72 8.59 -3.63 4.08
C PRO A 72 8.11 -4.10 2.70
N LEU A 73 6.80 -4.31 2.51
CA LEU A 73 6.23 -4.62 1.20
C LEU A 73 6.35 -3.41 0.26
N LEU A 74 5.99 -2.20 0.72
CA LEU A 74 6.14 -0.97 -0.07
C LEU A 74 7.58 -0.84 -0.61
N TYR A 75 8.58 -0.96 0.27
CA TYR A 75 9.98 -0.81 -0.13
C TYR A 75 10.43 -1.93 -1.07
N ALA A 76 10.07 -3.18 -0.81
CA ALA A 76 10.40 -4.31 -1.67
C ALA A 76 9.77 -4.21 -3.07
N LEU A 77 8.57 -3.62 -3.18
CA LEU A 77 7.93 -3.34 -4.46
C LEU A 77 8.72 -2.32 -5.28
N TRP A 78 9.18 -1.23 -4.66
CA TRP A 78 9.98 -0.23 -5.37
C TRP A 78 11.39 -0.72 -5.68
N ALA A 79 11.96 -1.63 -4.88
CA ALA A 79 13.17 -2.35 -5.26
C ALA A 79 12.93 -3.26 -6.48
N ALA A 80 11.81 -3.99 -6.51
CA ALA A 80 11.40 -4.80 -7.67
C ALA A 80 11.16 -3.95 -8.93
N ALA A 81 10.74 -2.70 -8.78
CA ALA A 81 10.59 -1.73 -9.86
C ALA A 81 11.93 -1.10 -10.31
N GLY A 82 13.06 -1.43 -9.66
CA GLY A 82 14.37 -0.85 -9.95
C GLY A 82 14.56 0.57 -9.42
N ALA A 83 13.62 1.07 -8.62
CA ALA A 83 13.58 2.45 -8.12
C ALA A 83 14.53 2.68 -6.93
N ILE A 84 14.92 1.60 -6.25
CA ILE A 84 15.95 1.55 -5.21
C ILE A 84 16.75 0.26 -5.35
N PRO A 85 18.02 0.21 -4.94
CA PRO A 85 18.81 -1.01 -5.00
C PRO A 85 18.46 -1.98 -3.86
N GLU A 86 18.66 -3.28 -4.07
CA GLU A 86 18.32 -4.34 -3.11
C GLU A 86 19.02 -4.14 -1.76
N GLU A 87 20.28 -3.73 -1.76
CA GLU A 87 21.05 -3.52 -0.53
C GLU A 87 20.44 -2.44 0.38
N GLU A 88 19.74 -1.47 -0.19
CA GLU A 88 19.07 -0.42 0.58
C GLU A 88 17.98 -1.01 1.47
N LEU A 89 17.31 -2.08 1.06
CA LEU A 89 16.29 -2.77 1.87
C LEU A 89 16.83 -3.26 3.21
N MET A 90 18.13 -3.55 3.30
CA MET A 90 18.79 -3.97 4.55
C MET A 90 19.08 -2.80 5.50
N THR A 91 18.72 -1.58 5.11
CA THR A 91 18.78 -0.38 5.95
C THR A 91 17.47 -0.08 6.66
N LEU A 92 16.42 -0.89 6.43
CA LEU A 92 15.12 -0.78 7.10
C LEU A 92 15.29 -0.50 8.61
N ARG A 93 14.65 0.57 9.09
CA ARG A 93 14.63 1.01 10.49
C ARG A 93 16.00 1.38 11.10
N LYS A 94 17.07 1.47 10.31
CA LYS A 94 18.34 2.03 10.77
C LYS A 94 18.26 3.54 10.85
N PHE A 95 18.94 4.13 11.84
CA PHE A 95 19.02 5.58 11.98
C PHE A 95 19.61 6.21 10.70
N GLY A 96 18.93 7.25 10.19
CA GLY A 96 19.30 7.93 8.94
C GLY A 96 18.88 7.23 7.65
N SER A 97 18.26 6.03 7.71
CA SER A 97 17.64 5.43 6.53
C SER A 97 16.30 6.09 6.22
N ARG A 98 16.00 6.28 4.93
CA ARG A 98 14.65 6.67 4.46
C ARG A 98 13.64 5.52 4.48
N LEU A 99 14.10 4.28 4.68
CA LEU A 99 13.24 3.10 4.83
C LEU A 99 12.85 2.93 6.30
N GLU A 100 11.86 3.70 6.73
CA GLU A 100 11.41 3.74 8.12
C GLU A 100 10.44 2.61 8.51
N GLY A 101 10.08 2.54 9.79
CA GLY A 101 9.17 1.51 10.30
C GLY A 101 7.73 1.60 9.80
N HIS A 102 7.36 2.77 9.26
CA HIS A 102 6.12 3.10 8.56
C HIS A 102 6.48 4.06 7.40
N PRO A 103 5.67 4.18 6.33
CA PRO A 103 5.94 5.14 5.26
C PRO A 103 6.00 6.57 5.81
N THR A 104 6.92 7.36 5.26
CA THR A 104 7.04 8.80 5.49
C THR A 104 7.41 9.48 4.18
N MET A 105 7.27 10.82 4.13
CA MET A 105 7.60 11.61 2.94
C MET A 105 9.11 11.65 2.62
N LEU A 106 9.97 11.08 3.48
CA LEU A 106 11.39 10.91 3.16
C LEU A 106 11.61 9.86 2.07
N PHE A 107 10.68 8.92 1.93
CA PHE A 107 10.69 7.95 0.83
C PHE A 107 9.90 8.54 -0.35
N PRO A 108 10.54 8.86 -1.49
CA PRO A 108 9.93 9.66 -2.55
C PRO A 108 8.74 8.99 -3.25
N TYR A 109 8.56 7.68 -3.06
CA TYR A 109 7.45 6.91 -3.61
C TYR A 109 6.33 6.68 -2.59
N ALA A 110 6.38 7.31 -1.41
CA ALA A 110 5.29 7.33 -0.44
C ALA A 110 4.49 8.62 -0.57
N GLU A 111 3.17 8.48 -0.71
CA GLU A 111 2.24 9.59 -0.88
C GLU A 111 1.87 10.28 0.45
N ALA A 112 1.95 9.55 1.57
CA ALA A 112 1.63 10.04 2.90
C ALA A 112 2.28 9.20 4.00
N ALA A 113 2.40 9.78 5.19
CA ALA A 113 2.72 9.03 6.39
C ALA A 113 1.46 8.32 6.93
N THR A 114 1.54 7.00 7.16
CA THR A 114 0.36 6.15 7.45
C THR A 114 0.61 5.17 8.60
N GLY A 115 1.35 5.61 9.62
CA GLY A 115 1.59 4.80 10.82
C GLY A 115 0.33 4.63 11.68
N SER A 116 -0.54 5.64 11.72
CA SER A 116 -1.87 5.54 12.35
C SER A 116 -2.84 4.91 11.37
N LEU A 117 -3.44 3.79 11.76
CA LEU A 117 -4.50 3.15 10.99
C LEU A 117 -5.68 4.10 10.79
N GLY A 118 -6.45 3.87 9.73
CA GLY A 118 -7.69 4.62 9.48
C GLY A 118 -7.52 5.89 8.64
N GLN A 119 -6.29 6.30 8.32
CA GLN A 119 -6.03 7.61 7.71
C GLN A 119 -5.79 7.57 6.20
N GLY A 120 -5.22 6.48 5.68
CA GLY A 120 -4.78 6.41 4.28
C GLY A 120 -5.93 6.50 3.27
N LEU A 121 -7.11 5.98 3.60
CA LEU A 121 -8.28 6.12 2.71
C LEU A 121 -8.74 7.58 2.61
N SER A 122 -8.78 8.33 3.71
CA SER A 122 -9.13 9.75 3.71
C SER A 122 -8.15 10.58 2.88
N VAL A 123 -6.85 10.27 2.96
CA VAL A 123 -5.85 10.86 2.05
C VAL A 123 -6.15 10.50 0.60
N GLY A 124 -6.47 9.23 0.33
CA GLY A 124 -6.81 8.75 -1.00
C GLY A 124 -8.05 9.43 -1.59
N VAL A 125 -9.07 9.68 -0.77
CA VAL A 125 -10.26 10.47 -1.14
C VAL A 125 -9.84 11.88 -1.57
N GLY A 126 -8.97 12.55 -0.81
CA GLY A 126 -8.46 13.88 -1.17
C GLY A 126 -7.72 13.90 -2.50
N MET A 127 -6.84 12.91 -2.74
CA MET A 127 -6.12 12.78 -4.01
C MET A 127 -7.07 12.49 -5.18
N ALA A 128 -8.04 11.60 -4.99
CA ALA A 128 -9.02 11.26 -6.04
C ALA A 128 -9.95 12.45 -6.37
N LEU A 129 -10.38 13.22 -5.37
CA LEU A 129 -11.12 14.47 -5.56
C LEU A 129 -10.30 15.48 -6.38
N ASN A 130 -9.02 15.65 -6.02
CA ASN A 130 -8.12 16.54 -6.74
C ASN A 130 -7.99 16.13 -8.22
N ALA A 131 -7.69 14.86 -8.49
CA ALA A 131 -7.58 14.36 -9.86
C ALA A 131 -8.86 14.56 -10.67
N LYS A 132 -10.03 14.30 -10.06
CA LYS A 132 -11.31 14.31 -10.77
C LYS A 132 -11.87 15.70 -11.00
N TYR A 133 -11.81 16.57 -9.99
CA TYR A 133 -12.56 17.83 -9.98
C TYR A 133 -11.70 19.07 -10.10
N LEU A 134 -10.46 19.04 -9.61
CA LEU A 134 -9.58 20.21 -9.58
C LEU A 134 -8.63 20.20 -10.79
N ASP A 135 -7.66 19.29 -10.78
CA ASP A 135 -6.61 19.25 -11.80
C ASP A 135 -7.04 18.52 -13.08
N ARG A 136 -8.11 17.71 -13.01
CA ARG A 136 -8.66 16.94 -14.14
C ARG A 136 -7.61 16.04 -14.80
N LEU A 137 -6.84 15.35 -13.98
CA LEU A 137 -5.75 14.47 -14.41
C LEU A 137 -6.23 13.02 -14.52
N PRO A 138 -5.64 12.22 -15.42
CA PRO A 138 -6.13 10.89 -15.75
C PRO A 138 -5.66 9.80 -14.75
N TYR A 139 -5.06 10.17 -13.62
CA TYR A 139 -4.50 9.22 -12.68
C TYR A 139 -5.58 8.59 -11.79
N ARG A 140 -5.30 7.37 -11.31
CA ARG A 140 -6.11 6.67 -10.31
C ARG A 140 -5.40 6.66 -8.97
N THR A 141 -6.16 6.58 -7.90
CA THR A 141 -5.65 6.44 -6.53
C THR A 141 -5.97 5.06 -6.00
N PHE A 142 -4.95 4.33 -5.58
CA PHE A 142 -5.06 3.00 -4.97
C PHE A 142 -4.69 3.08 -3.49
N VAL A 143 -5.50 2.45 -2.64
CA VAL A 143 -5.29 2.43 -1.18
C VAL A 143 -5.31 1.00 -0.69
N LEU A 144 -4.19 0.50 -0.17
CA LEU A 144 -4.11 -0.81 0.50
C LEU A 144 -4.54 -0.66 1.96
N LEU A 145 -5.59 -1.40 2.34
CA LEU A 145 -6.23 -1.38 3.65
C LEU A 145 -6.07 -2.74 4.35
N GLY A 146 -6.05 -2.75 5.68
CA GLY A 146 -6.24 -3.97 6.47
C GLY A 146 -7.72 -4.21 6.82
N ASP A 147 -8.12 -5.45 7.04
CA ASP A 147 -9.45 -5.78 7.57
C ASP A 147 -9.67 -5.26 8.99
N SER A 148 -8.67 -5.39 9.88
CA SER A 148 -8.75 -4.84 11.24
C SER A 148 -8.80 -3.32 11.26
N GLU A 149 -8.24 -2.68 10.22
CA GLU A 149 -8.23 -1.23 10.06
C GLU A 149 -9.63 -0.67 9.77
N LEU A 150 -10.57 -1.48 9.24
CA LEU A 150 -11.95 -1.02 9.01
C LEU A 150 -12.77 -0.84 10.29
N ALA A 151 -12.20 -1.17 11.45
CA ALA A 151 -12.78 -0.79 12.74
C ALA A 151 -12.64 0.72 13.02
N GLU A 152 -11.74 1.42 12.34
CA GLU A 152 -11.59 2.87 12.47
C GLU A 152 -12.76 3.60 11.81
N GLY A 153 -13.46 4.46 12.56
CA GLY A 153 -14.62 5.21 12.07
C GLY A 153 -14.30 6.11 10.86
N SER A 154 -13.07 6.62 10.78
CA SER A 154 -12.60 7.44 9.67
C SER A 154 -12.63 6.73 8.32
N GLN A 155 -12.53 5.39 8.29
CA GLN A 155 -12.69 4.62 7.06
C GLN A 155 -14.10 4.78 6.50
N TRP A 156 -15.11 4.73 7.37
CA TRP A 156 -16.52 4.85 6.99
C TRP A 156 -16.90 6.26 6.57
N GLU A 157 -16.33 7.28 7.21
CA GLU A 157 -16.45 8.67 6.76
C GLU A 157 -15.86 8.83 5.35
N ALA A 158 -14.67 8.28 5.09
CA ALA A 158 -14.03 8.35 3.78
C ALA A 158 -14.85 7.61 2.70
N LEU A 159 -15.40 6.43 3.02
CA LEU A 159 -16.30 5.68 2.12
C LEU A 159 -17.56 6.48 1.78
N GLN A 160 -18.19 7.12 2.78
CA GLN A 160 -19.36 7.97 2.57
C GLN A 160 -19.06 9.13 1.62
N ILE A 161 -17.92 9.81 1.80
CA ILE A 161 -17.50 10.91 0.95
C ILE A 161 -17.18 10.41 -0.47
N ALA A 162 -16.46 9.29 -0.60
CA ALA A 162 -16.13 8.71 -1.90
C ALA A 162 -17.38 8.36 -2.72
N ALA A 163 -18.41 7.81 -2.07
CA ALA A 163 -19.70 7.53 -2.70
C ALA A 163 -20.45 8.81 -3.08
N HIS A 164 -20.52 9.80 -2.17
CA HIS A 164 -21.19 11.07 -2.42
C HIS A 164 -20.62 11.81 -3.64
N TYR A 165 -19.29 11.85 -3.76
CA TYR A 165 -18.59 12.47 -4.88
C TYR A 165 -18.34 11.51 -6.06
N GLN A 166 -18.90 10.30 -6.03
CA GLN A 166 -18.81 9.33 -7.12
C GLN A 166 -17.37 9.11 -7.63
N LEU A 167 -16.43 8.87 -6.71
CA LEU A 167 -15.00 8.76 -7.02
C LEU A 167 -14.63 7.44 -7.72
N ASP A 168 -14.99 7.32 -9.00
CA ASP A 168 -14.64 6.20 -9.91
C ASP A 168 -13.15 6.03 -10.21
N ASN A 169 -12.32 7.01 -9.80
CA ASN A 169 -10.88 6.99 -9.87
C ASN A 169 -10.19 6.58 -8.54
N LEU A 170 -10.95 6.27 -7.48
CA LEU A 170 -10.44 5.74 -6.21
C LEU A 170 -10.67 4.22 -6.14
N VAL A 171 -9.65 3.47 -5.72
CA VAL A 171 -9.71 2.01 -5.54
C VAL A 171 -9.17 1.64 -4.16
N GLY A 172 -10.06 1.21 -3.27
CA GLY A 172 -9.68 0.56 -2.02
C GLY A 172 -9.39 -0.93 -2.25
N ILE A 173 -8.27 -1.42 -1.76
CA ILE A 173 -7.86 -2.83 -1.81
C ILE A 173 -7.79 -3.34 -0.38
N LEU A 174 -8.79 -4.13 0.00
CA LEU A 174 -8.90 -4.64 1.37
C LEU A 174 -8.19 -6.00 1.51
N ASP A 175 -7.14 -6.05 2.33
CA ASP A 175 -6.44 -7.28 2.70
C ASP A 175 -7.16 -7.99 3.86
N VAL A 176 -8.11 -8.86 3.53
CA VAL A 176 -8.88 -9.67 4.48
C VAL A 176 -8.11 -10.92 4.88
N ASN A 177 -7.14 -10.73 5.78
CA ASN A 177 -6.26 -11.80 6.25
C ASN A 177 -6.73 -12.47 7.56
N ARG A 178 -7.94 -12.12 8.03
CA ARG A 178 -8.60 -12.60 9.26
C ARG A 178 -8.01 -12.07 10.57
N LEU A 179 -6.81 -11.49 10.59
CA LEU A 179 -6.08 -11.24 11.83
C LEU A 179 -5.72 -9.76 12.02
N GLY A 180 -6.13 -9.21 13.16
CA GLY A 180 -5.59 -7.97 13.69
C GLY A 180 -4.34 -8.23 14.55
N GLN A 181 -3.90 -7.22 15.29
CA GLN A 181 -2.68 -7.32 16.11
C GLN A 181 -2.80 -8.33 17.26
N ARG A 182 -3.99 -8.50 17.86
CA ARG A 182 -4.20 -9.33 19.06
C ARG A 182 -5.05 -10.59 18.84
N GLY A 183 -5.42 -10.89 17.59
CA GLY A 183 -6.25 -12.06 17.30
C GLY A 183 -7.12 -11.84 16.07
N GLU A 184 -8.13 -12.69 15.94
CA GLU A 184 -9.07 -12.69 14.84
C GLU A 184 -9.95 -11.43 14.81
N THR A 185 -10.16 -10.90 13.60
CA THR A 185 -11.06 -9.76 13.34
C THR A 185 -12.53 -10.21 13.40
N MET A 186 -13.44 -9.26 13.58
CA MET A 186 -14.87 -9.53 13.80
C MET A 186 -15.49 -10.44 12.72
N TYR A 187 -15.08 -10.28 11.46
CA TYR A 187 -15.62 -11.02 10.32
C TYR A 187 -14.71 -12.14 9.82
N GLY A 188 -13.50 -12.26 10.38
CA GLY A 188 -12.53 -13.27 9.99
C GLY A 188 -12.30 -13.38 8.47
N HIS A 189 -12.66 -14.52 7.86
CA HIS A 189 -12.56 -14.73 6.41
C HIS A 189 -13.87 -14.46 5.64
N ASP A 190 -14.92 -13.95 6.30
CA ASP A 190 -16.20 -13.66 5.66
C ASP A 190 -16.10 -12.43 4.75
N LEU A 191 -15.80 -12.67 3.46
CA LEU A 191 -15.72 -11.62 2.46
C LEU A 191 -17.08 -10.95 2.19
N ALA A 192 -18.20 -11.67 2.37
CA ALA A 192 -19.53 -11.14 2.10
C ALA A 192 -19.94 -10.04 3.09
N ALA A 193 -19.31 -10.00 4.27
CA ALA A 193 -19.49 -8.90 5.23
C ALA A 193 -18.97 -7.55 4.71
N TYR A 194 -18.00 -7.57 3.77
CA TYR A 194 -17.38 -6.37 3.21
C TYR A 194 -17.98 -5.94 1.85
N GLU A 195 -18.93 -6.70 1.31
CA GLU A 195 -19.62 -6.39 0.05
C GLU A 195 -20.84 -5.47 0.22
N ARG A 196 -21.23 -5.16 1.46
CA ARG A 196 -22.47 -4.44 1.81
C ARG A 196 -22.18 -3.01 2.24
#